data_AF-A0A0S4KTK0-F1
#
_entry.id   AF-A0A0S4KTK0-F1
#
_cell.length_a   1.000
_cell.length_b   1.000
_cell.length_c   1.000
_cell.angle_alpha   90.00
_cell.angle_beta   90.00
_cell.angle_gamma   90.00
#
_symmetry.space_group_name_H-M   'P 1'
#
loop_
_entity.id
_entity.type
_entity.pdbx_description
1 polymer ?
#
loop_
_entity_poly.entity_id
_entity_poly.type
_entity_poly.pdbx_seq_one_letter_code
_entity_poly.pdbx_strand_id
1 'polypeptide(L)'
;MMKRKVSPKFFVFMLLGWLVMGTAPVHAASIKQIQEQGQAMVRDAEEMVMHGGMGDGRAILHHCAEVSRQAQAILKLLPAGNSQGREAAPHLEEAIKHCKRVEEMGDKVDPGASLNPAIKARAAAREAMKHLAAMKDDGT
;
A
#
# COMPACT_ATOMS: atom_id res chain seq x y z
N MET A 1 34.74 -31.54 70.10
CA MET A 1 34.65 -31.92 68.67
C MET A 1 34.47 -30.66 67.83
N MET A 2 35.04 -30.68 66.62
CA MET A 2 35.34 -29.54 65.74
C MET A 2 34.14 -28.89 65.03
N LYS A 3 34.39 -27.62 64.65
CA LYS A 3 33.63 -26.68 63.80
C LYS A 3 33.02 -27.29 62.51
N ARG A 4 31.92 -26.68 62.03
CA ARG A 4 31.86 -26.06 60.69
C ARG A 4 30.67 -25.11 60.51
N LYS A 5 30.98 -23.85 60.21
CA LYS A 5 30.07 -22.81 59.68
C LYS A 5 29.75 -23.12 58.21
N VAL A 6 28.53 -22.86 57.78
CA VAL A 6 28.19 -22.66 56.36
C VAL A 6 27.39 -21.37 56.22
N SER A 7 27.93 -20.44 55.44
CA SER A 7 27.40 -19.11 55.18
C SER A 7 26.43 -19.12 53.98
N PRO A 8 25.48 -18.17 53.88
CA PRO A 8 24.66 -17.98 52.70
C PRO A 8 25.40 -17.06 51.74
N LYS A 9 25.79 -17.56 50.57
CA LYS A 9 26.15 -16.74 49.41
C LYS A 9 25.74 -17.50 48.15
N PHE A 10 25.34 -16.72 47.15
CA PHE A 10 25.02 -17.09 45.77
C PHE A 10 23.61 -17.59 45.52
N PHE A 11 22.66 -16.66 45.44
CA PHE A 11 21.68 -16.64 44.35
C PHE A 11 21.33 -15.18 44.05
N VAL A 12 22.33 -14.47 43.52
CA VAL A 12 22.15 -13.20 42.79
C VAL A 12 22.23 -13.57 41.30
N PHE A 13 21.45 -12.87 40.48
CA PHE A 13 21.40 -12.90 39.02
C PHE A 13 20.50 -13.95 38.36
N MET A 14 19.20 -13.65 38.31
CA MET A 14 18.43 -13.81 37.07
C MET A 14 17.06 -13.18 37.28
N LEU A 15 16.86 -11.96 36.76
CA LEU A 15 15.57 -11.37 36.35
C LEU A 15 15.80 -9.92 35.92
N LEU A 16 16.68 -9.75 34.93
CA LEU A 16 16.90 -8.51 34.18
C LEU A 16 16.96 -8.87 32.69
N GLY A 17 15.98 -9.67 32.27
CA GLY A 17 15.69 -9.91 30.87
C GLY A 17 14.41 -9.16 30.55
N TRP A 18 14.53 -8.02 29.88
CA TRP A 18 13.53 -7.35 29.03
C TRP A 18 13.87 -5.86 28.98
N LEU A 19 14.86 -5.47 28.17
CA LEU A 19 14.90 -4.10 27.67
C LEU A 19 15.79 -3.92 26.44
N VAL A 20 15.68 -4.78 25.42
CA VAL A 20 16.16 -4.42 24.07
C VAL A 20 15.30 -5.14 23.02
N MET A 21 14.01 -4.84 22.94
CA MET A 21 13.33 -4.95 21.65
C MET A 21 13.52 -3.63 20.94
N GLY A 22 14.40 -3.66 19.93
CA GLY A 22 14.58 -2.54 19.02
C GLY A 22 13.24 -2.15 18.43
N THR A 23 12.83 -0.92 18.72
CA THR A 23 11.74 -0.24 18.02
C THR A 23 12.24 0.05 16.60
N ALA A 24 12.12 -0.92 15.70
CA ALA A 24 12.10 -0.59 14.29
C ALA A 24 10.91 0.35 14.04
N PRO A 25 11.02 1.36 13.16
CA PRO A 25 9.98 2.36 13.02
C PRO A 25 8.77 1.68 12.40
N VAL A 26 7.61 1.75 13.06
CA VAL A 26 6.32 1.32 12.51
C VAL A 26 6.06 1.98 11.14
N HIS A 27 6.65 3.15 10.90
CA HIS A 27 6.59 3.91 9.65
C HIS A 27 7.36 3.26 8.48
N ALA A 28 8.55 2.68 8.70
CA ALA A 28 9.34 2.02 7.66
C ALA A 28 8.58 0.87 7.00
N ALA A 29 7.94 0.05 7.84
CA ALA A 29 7.12 -1.07 7.41
C ALA A 29 5.88 -0.59 6.62
N SER A 30 5.31 0.56 7.01
CA SER A 30 4.15 1.16 6.32
C SER A 30 4.49 1.69 4.92
N ILE A 31 5.67 2.30 4.72
CA ILE A 31 6.07 2.84 3.41
C ILE A 31 6.33 1.73 2.41
N LYS A 32 7.03 0.67 2.83
CA LYS A 32 7.24 -0.50 1.96
C LYS A 32 5.90 -1.11 1.54
N GLN A 33 4.97 -1.24 2.48
CA GLN A 33 3.61 -1.73 2.19
C GLN A 33 2.87 -0.82 1.20
N ILE A 34 2.95 0.51 1.37
CA ILE A 34 2.37 1.50 0.43
C ILE A 34 2.95 1.33 -0.97
N GLN A 35 4.27 1.14 -1.09
CA GLN A 35 4.95 0.97 -2.38
C GLN A 35 4.58 -0.36 -3.05
N GLU A 36 4.50 -1.45 -2.29
CA GLU A 36 4.05 -2.75 -2.80
C GLU A 36 2.60 -2.70 -3.29
N GLN A 37 1.71 -2.05 -2.53
CA GLN A 37 0.33 -1.80 -2.96
C GLN A 37 0.27 -0.91 -4.20
N GLY A 38 1.10 0.13 -4.27
CA GLY A 38 1.16 1.00 -5.46
C GLY A 38 1.61 0.25 -6.71
N GLN A 39 2.55 -0.68 -6.58
CA GLN A 39 2.99 -1.52 -7.70
C GLN A 39 1.89 -2.49 -8.15
N ALA A 40 1.18 -3.13 -7.22
CA ALA A 40 0.03 -3.96 -7.55
C ALA A 40 -1.05 -3.13 -8.29
N MET A 41 -1.30 -1.90 -7.84
CA MET A 41 -2.32 -1.03 -8.43
C MET A 41 -1.96 -0.66 -9.87
N VAL A 42 -0.67 -0.38 -10.14
CA VAL A 42 -0.21 -0.12 -11.50
C VAL A 42 -0.36 -1.35 -12.39
N ARG A 43 -0.09 -2.56 -11.87
CA ARG A 43 -0.28 -3.81 -12.64
C ARG A 43 -1.74 -4.01 -13.03
N ASP A 44 -2.66 -3.91 -12.07
CA ASP A 44 -4.10 -3.98 -12.36
C ASP A 44 -4.53 -2.92 -13.38
N ALA A 45 -4.01 -1.70 -13.25
CA ALA A 45 -4.34 -0.63 -14.19
C ALA A 45 -3.79 -0.86 -15.60
N GLU A 46 -2.69 -1.61 -15.74
CA GLU A 46 -2.14 -2.03 -17.03
C GLU A 46 -2.95 -3.18 -17.64
N GLU A 47 -3.28 -4.19 -16.84
CA GLU A 47 -4.09 -5.34 -17.24
C GLU A 47 -5.48 -4.90 -17.72
N MET A 48 -6.12 -3.97 -17.00
CA MET A 48 -7.37 -3.34 -17.41
C MET A 48 -7.34 -2.80 -18.85
N VAL A 49 -6.30 -2.04 -19.23
CA VAL A 49 -6.20 -1.44 -20.58
C VAL A 49 -5.93 -2.50 -21.64
N MET A 50 -5.13 -3.52 -21.30
CA MET A 50 -4.90 -4.67 -22.17
C MET A 50 -6.21 -5.40 -22.49
N HIS A 51 -7.06 -5.63 -21.50
CA HIS A 51 -8.36 -6.29 -21.68
C HIS A 51 -9.32 -5.51 -22.57
N GLY A 52 -9.29 -4.17 -22.54
CA GLY A 52 -10.10 -3.40 -23.47
C GLY A 52 -9.64 -3.47 -24.92
N GLY A 53 -8.35 -3.69 -25.18
CA GLY A 53 -7.86 -4.04 -26.54
C GLY A 53 -8.37 -5.40 -27.04
N MET A 54 -8.77 -6.28 -26.13
CA MET A 54 -9.33 -7.61 -26.44
C MET A 54 -10.86 -7.65 -26.45
N GLY A 55 -11.53 -6.55 -26.10
CA GLY A 55 -12.99 -6.53 -25.97
C GLY A 55 -13.52 -7.27 -24.73
N ASP A 56 -12.74 -7.37 -23.65
CA ASP A 56 -13.17 -8.05 -22.42
C ASP A 56 -13.64 -7.04 -21.37
N GLY A 57 -14.88 -6.57 -21.49
CA GLY A 57 -15.45 -5.55 -20.58
C GLY A 57 -15.55 -6.00 -19.12
N ARG A 58 -15.71 -7.30 -18.87
CA ARG A 58 -15.80 -7.84 -17.50
C ARG A 58 -14.44 -7.79 -16.80
N ALA A 59 -13.37 -8.13 -17.50
CA ALA A 59 -12.02 -8.01 -16.95
C ALA A 59 -11.64 -6.55 -16.69
N ILE A 60 -12.02 -5.61 -17.57
CA ILE A 60 -11.83 -4.16 -17.32
C ILE A 60 -12.50 -3.76 -15.99
N LEU A 61 -13.75 -4.19 -15.77
CA LEU A 61 -14.50 -3.88 -14.55
C LEU A 61 -13.86 -4.50 -13.30
N HIS A 62 -13.40 -5.75 -13.40
CA HIS A 62 -12.68 -6.42 -12.32
C HIS A 62 -11.41 -5.65 -11.90
N HIS A 63 -10.53 -5.35 -12.87
CA HIS A 63 -9.29 -4.62 -12.56
C HIS A 63 -9.55 -3.18 -12.12
N CYS A 64 -10.62 -2.52 -12.59
CA CYS A 64 -11.06 -1.23 -12.03
C CYS A 64 -11.38 -1.31 -10.54
N ALA A 65 -12.12 -2.35 -10.12
CA ALA A 65 -12.46 -2.53 -8.72
C ALA A 65 -11.20 -2.74 -7.87
N GLU A 66 -10.22 -3.52 -8.36
CA GLU A 66 -8.94 -3.72 -7.69
C GLU A 66 -8.10 -2.44 -7.60
N VAL A 67 -8.02 -1.65 -8.68
CA VAL A 67 -7.36 -0.32 -8.66
C VAL A 67 -8.01 0.59 -7.62
N SER A 68 -9.35 0.69 -7.61
CA SER A 68 -10.09 1.48 -6.63
C SER A 68 -9.81 1.03 -5.20
N ARG A 69 -9.85 -0.28 -4.94
CA ARG A 69 -9.61 -0.88 -3.62
C ARG A 69 -8.21 -0.57 -3.11
N GLN A 70 -7.20 -0.72 -3.97
CA GLN A 70 -5.80 -0.49 -3.61
C GLN A 70 -5.51 1.00 -3.42
N ALA A 71 -6.02 1.87 -4.28
CA ALA A 71 -5.90 3.32 -4.12
C ALA A 71 -6.51 3.81 -2.81
N GLN A 72 -7.68 3.31 -2.43
CA GLN A 72 -8.31 3.62 -1.14
C GLN A 72 -7.50 3.11 0.06
N ALA A 73 -6.89 1.92 -0.07
CA ALA A 73 -6.03 1.37 0.98
C ALA A 73 -4.78 2.24 1.17
N ILE A 74 -4.14 2.66 0.08
CA ILE A 74 -2.98 3.55 0.12
C ILE A 74 -3.34 4.89 0.76
N LEU A 75 -4.44 5.53 0.35
CA LEU A 75 -4.91 6.80 0.92
C LEU A 75 -5.06 6.75 2.45
N LYS A 76 -5.50 5.61 3.00
CA LYS A 76 -5.64 5.41 4.45
C LYS A 76 -4.30 5.22 5.17
N LEU A 77 -3.27 4.78 4.45
CA LEU A 77 -1.94 4.52 4.99
C LEU A 77 -0.99 5.72 4.82
N LEU A 78 -1.32 6.69 3.96
CA LEU A 78 -0.46 7.84 3.70
C LEU A 78 -0.13 8.61 5.00
N PRO A 79 1.16 8.81 5.35
CA PRO A 79 1.54 9.62 6.49
C PRO A 79 1.21 11.10 6.24
N ALA A 80 0.52 11.75 7.18
CA ALA A 80 0.04 13.14 7.03
C ALA A 80 1.16 14.18 6.79
N GLY A 81 2.39 13.91 7.25
CA GLY A 81 3.55 14.79 7.09
C GLY A 81 4.35 14.59 5.80
N ASN A 82 4.14 13.48 5.09
CA ASN A 82 5.00 13.13 3.95
C ASN A 82 4.60 13.93 2.70
N SER A 83 5.54 14.71 2.14
CA SER A 83 5.29 15.54 0.95
C SER A 83 4.93 14.71 -0.27
N GLN A 84 5.63 13.59 -0.49
CA GLN A 84 5.36 12.68 -1.60
C GLN A 84 3.99 12.00 -1.44
N GLY A 85 3.59 11.63 -0.23
CA GLY A 85 2.25 11.14 0.05
C GLY A 85 1.17 12.17 -0.31
N ARG A 86 1.37 13.44 0.07
CA ARG A 86 0.45 14.53 -0.30
C ARG A 86 0.37 14.76 -1.81
N GLU A 87 1.48 14.62 -2.53
CA GLU A 87 1.51 14.70 -3.99
C GLU A 87 0.86 13.48 -4.66
N ALA A 88 0.96 12.29 -4.06
CA ALA A 88 0.32 11.07 -4.58
C ALA A 88 -1.21 11.09 -4.43
N ALA A 89 -1.72 11.68 -3.35
CA ALA A 89 -3.14 11.66 -2.98
C ALA A 89 -4.12 12.07 -4.12
N PRO A 90 -3.96 13.23 -4.79
CA PRO A 90 -4.88 13.62 -5.87
C PRO A 90 -4.86 12.64 -7.06
N HIS A 91 -3.72 12.00 -7.32
CA HIS A 91 -3.61 11.00 -8.40
C HIS A 91 -4.30 9.68 -8.02
N LEU A 92 -4.25 9.28 -6.74
CA LEU A 92 -5.02 8.14 -6.23
C LEU A 92 -6.52 8.39 -6.31
N GLU A 93 -6.97 9.61 -5.98
CA GLU A 93 -8.37 10.01 -6.09
C GLU A 93 -8.86 10.04 -7.55
N GLU A 94 -8.05 10.54 -8.49
CA GLU A 94 -8.39 10.51 -9.91
C GLU A 94 -8.45 9.08 -10.46
N ALA A 95 -7.57 8.17 -10.01
CA ALA A 95 -7.66 6.76 -10.37
C ALA A 95 -8.99 6.15 -9.92
N ILE A 96 -9.39 6.36 -8.66
CA ILE A 96 -10.69 5.90 -8.12
C ILE A 96 -11.86 6.50 -8.92
N LYS A 97 -11.83 7.80 -9.18
CA LYS A 97 -12.88 8.50 -9.93
C LYS A 97 -13.06 7.92 -11.33
N HIS A 98 -11.98 7.58 -12.01
CA HIS A 98 -12.05 7.00 -13.35
C HIS A 98 -12.50 5.54 -13.33
N CYS A 99 -12.05 4.74 -12.36
CA CYS A 99 -12.53 3.37 -12.17
C CYS A 99 -14.02 3.33 -11.80
N LYS A 100 -14.50 4.26 -10.97
CA LYS A 100 -15.93 4.40 -10.66
C LYS A 100 -16.78 4.65 -11.90
N ARG A 101 -16.28 5.39 -12.89
CA ARG A 101 -17.02 5.55 -14.16
C ARG A 101 -17.14 4.24 -14.94
N VAL A 102 -16.09 3.40 -14.93
CA VAL A 102 -16.16 2.06 -15.55
C VAL A 102 -17.20 1.20 -14.82
N GLU A 103 -17.21 1.24 -13.49
CA GLU A 103 -18.21 0.53 -12.67
C GLU A 103 -19.64 1.01 -12.97
N GLU A 104 -19.86 2.33 -13.09
CA GLU A 104 -21.14 2.93 -13.44
C GLU A 104 -21.63 2.53 -14.85
N MET A 105 -20.71 2.31 -15.78
CA MET A 105 -21.01 1.80 -17.13
C MET A 105 -21.39 0.31 -17.12
N GLY A 106 -20.80 -0.48 -16.21
CA GLY A 106 -21.06 -1.91 -16.06
C GLY A 106 -20.46 -2.78 -17.17
N ASP A 107 -20.78 -4.08 -17.16
CA ASP A 107 -20.24 -5.08 -18.09
C ASP A 107 -21.09 -5.28 -19.36
N LYS A 108 -22.19 -4.52 -19.51
CA LYS A 108 -23.14 -4.63 -20.62
C LYS A 108 -22.89 -3.63 -21.76
N VAL A 109 -22.01 -2.67 -21.55
CA VAL A 109 -21.63 -1.70 -22.59
C VAL A 109 -20.59 -2.32 -23.52
N ASP A 110 -20.43 -1.73 -24.71
CA ASP A 110 -19.28 -2.02 -25.56
C ASP A 110 -17.98 -1.81 -24.75
N PRO A 111 -17.08 -2.80 -24.66
CA PRO A 111 -15.84 -2.70 -23.90
C PRO A 111 -14.95 -1.52 -24.32
N GLY A 112 -15.02 -1.12 -25.59
CA GLY A 112 -14.33 0.05 -26.11
C GLY A 112 -14.82 1.36 -25.50
N ALA A 113 -16.07 1.44 -25.04
CA ALA A 113 -16.58 2.61 -24.32
C ALA A 113 -15.88 2.79 -22.96
N SER A 114 -15.54 1.68 -22.30
CA SER A 114 -14.85 1.68 -21.00
C SER A 114 -13.34 1.99 -21.11
N LEU A 115 -12.75 1.93 -22.31
CA LEU A 115 -11.32 2.17 -22.52
C LEU A 115 -10.88 3.59 -22.17
N ASN A 116 -11.70 4.60 -22.47
CA ASN A 116 -11.33 5.99 -22.18
C ASN A 116 -11.15 6.25 -20.67
N PRO A 117 -12.14 5.92 -19.80
CA PRO A 117 -11.93 6.02 -18.36
C PRO A 117 -10.83 5.07 -17.86
N ALA A 118 -10.69 3.85 -18.39
CA ALA A 118 -9.60 2.93 -18.02
C ALA A 118 -8.20 3.51 -18.29
N ILE A 119 -7.97 4.09 -19.47
CA ILE A 119 -6.69 4.72 -19.82
C ILE A 119 -6.37 5.89 -18.88
N LYS A 120 -7.38 6.67 -18.49
CA LYS A 120 -7.20 7.77 -17.53
C LYS A 120 -6.89 7.27 -16.12
N ALA A 121 -7.57 6.22 -15.66
CA ALA A 121 -7.25 5.56 -14.40
C ALA A 121 -5.80 5.04 -14.38
N ARG A 122 -5.34 4.41 -15.47
CA ARG A 122 -3.95 3.97 -15.63
C ARG A 122 -2.95 5.12 -15.57
N ALA A 123 -3.23 6.22 -16.27
CA ALA A 123 -2.37 7.39 -16.24
C ALA A 123 -2.25 7.97 -14.81
N ALA A 124 -3.38 8.09 -14.11
CA ALA A 124 -3.41 8.56 -12.72
C ALA A 124 -2.68 7.59 -11.77
N ALA A 125 -2.89 6.28 -11.89
CA ALA A 125 -2.21 5.27 -11.09
C ALA A 125 -0.67 5.32 -11.28
N ARG A 126 -0.20 5.50 -12.51
CA ARG A 126 1.22 5.68 -12.83
C ARG A 126 1.79 6.95 -12.20
N GLU A 127 1.05 8.04 -12.25
CA GLU A 127 1.50 9.31 -11.64
C GLU A 127 1.58 9.19 -10.12
N ALA A 128 0.54 8.61 -9.49
CA ALA A 128 0.57 8.31 -8.06
C ALA A 128 1.81 7.47 -7.70
N MET A 129 2.09 6.41 -8.46
CA MET A 129 3.23 5.53 -8.18
C MET A 129 4.59 6.24 -8.25
N LYS A 130 4.77 7.26 -9.10
CA LYS A 130 6.02 8.04 -9.11
C LYS A 130 6.29 8.69 -7.76
N HIS A 131 5.27 9.28 -7.16
CA HIS A 131 5.36 9.90 -5.84
C HIS A 131 5.51 8.85 -4.74
N LEU A 132 4.73 7.76 -4.77
CA LEU A 132 4.85 6.68 -3.80
C LEU A 132 6.25 6.03 -3.80
N ALA A 133 6.86 5.84 -4.98
CA ALA A 133 8.22 5.33 -5.12
C ALA A 133 9.28 6.29 -4.56
N ALA A 134 9.00 7.59 -4.57
CA ALA A 134 9.87 8.63 -4.04
C ALA A 134 9.70 8.83 -2.52
N MET A 135 8.69 8.22 -1.90
CA MET A 135 8.53 8.23 -0.44
C MET A 135 9.75 7.59 0.23
N LYS A 136 10.25 8.26 1.26
CA LYS A 136 11.31 7.77 2.13
C LYS A 136 10.77 7.68 3.54
N ASP A 137 11.39 6.82 4.34
CA ASP A 137 11.12 6.80 5.77
C ASP A 137 11.79 8.02 6.40
N ASP A 138 10.99 9.07 6.53
CA ASP A 138 11.38 10.29 7.23
C ASP A 138 11.37 9.92 8.72
N GLY A 139 12.44 9.28 9.21
CA GLY A 139 12.54 8.71 10.56
C GLY A 139 12.54 9.75 11.68
N THR A 140 11.47 10.55 11.80
CA THR A 140 11.21 11.48 12.89
C THR A 140 10.66 10.76 14.10
#